data_AF-A0A524EUA9-F1
#
_entry.id   AF-A0A524EUA9-F1
#
_cell.length_a   1.000
_cell.length_b   1.000
_cell.length_c   1.000
_cell.angle_alpha   90.00
_cell.angle_beta   90.00
_cell.angle_gamma   90.00
#
_symmetry.space_group_name_H-M   'P 1'
#
loop_
_entity.id
_entity.type
_entity.pdbx_description
1 polymer ?
#
loop_
_entity_poly.entity_id
_entity_poly.type
_entity_poly.pdbx_seq_one_letter_code
_entity_poly.pdbx_strand_id
1 'polypeptide(L)'
;MKLSINGYPQLTEEKLVGTLRLGKLMKDGVEEVVWRKFITGFWKIIDEVNRLTPYSQDILLSLLAEGKVKYYDAITTIEKYTLYATINPQDVGTFEF
;
A
#
# COMPACT_ATOMS: atom_id res chain seq x y z
N MET A 1 -4.79 -13.01 7.66
CA MET A 1 -3.82 -12.35 6.76
C MET A 1 -4.61 -11.47 5.79
N LYS A 2 -4.37 -10.15 5.72
CA LYS A 2 -5.23 -9.21 4.98
C LYS A 2 -4.61 -8.86 3.61
N LEU A 3 -5.39 -9.04 2.54
CA LEU A 3 -5.05 -8.66 1.15
C LEU A 3 -5.75 -7.36 0.72
N SER A 4 -6.49 -6.73 1.64
CA SER A 4 -7.18 -5.47 1.44
C SER A 4 -6.65 -4.37 2.36
N ILE A 5 -6.66 -3.15 1.87
CA ILE A 5 -6.40 -1.93 2.65
C ILE A 5 -7.61 -1.01 2.55
N ASN A 6 -7.80 -0.19 3.57
CA ASN A 6 -8.82 0.83 3.57
C ASN A 6 -8.12 2.18 3.46
N GLY A 7 -8.67 3.08 2.66
CA GLY A 7 -8.08 4.36 2.27
C GLY A 7 -8.02 5.40 3.38
N TYR A 8 -7.90 5.03 4.66
CA TYR A 8 -7.91 6.03 5.73
C TYR A 8 -6.67 6.95 5.66
N PRO A 9 -6.81 8.26 5.92
CA PRO A 9 -5.69 9.22 5.84
C PRO A 9 -4.50 8.91 6.73
N GLN A 10 -4.68 8.13 7.81
CA GLN A 10 -3.61 7.71 8.71
C GLN A 10 -2.95 6.37 8.31
N LEU A 11 -3.24 5.86 7.10
CA LEU A 11 -2.56 4.69 6.59
C LEU A 11 -1.08 5.02 6.44
N THR A 12 -0.25 4.37 7.25
CA THR A 12 1.19 4.57 7.23
C THR A 12 1.83 3.68 6.16
N GLU A 13 3.01 4.09 5.70
CA GLU A 13 3.80 3.31 4.76
C GLU A 13 4.09 1.91 5.32
N GLU A 14 4.33 1.78 6.63
CA GLU A 14 4.57 0.49 7.26
C GLU A 14 3.38 -0.45 7.16
N LYS A 15 2.16 0.08 7.20
CA LYS A 15 0.92 -0.71 7.08
C LYS A 15 0.60 -1.05 5.63
N LEU A 16 1.01 -0.20 4.69
CA LEU A 16 0.82 -0.39 3.26
C LEU A 16 1.88 -1.34 2.66
N VAL A 17 3.15 -1.08 2.95
CA VAL A 17 4.32 -1.61 2.23
C VAL A 17 5.03 -2.72 2.99
N GLY A 18 5.59 -2.42 4.18
CA GLY A 18 6.41 -3.37 4.93
C GLY A 18 6.98 -2.81 6.21
N THR A 19 7.65 -3.63 7.00
CA THR A 19 8.36 -3.20 8.23
C THR A 19 9.72 -3.85 8.30
N LEU A 20 10.69 -3.23 8.97
CA LEU A 20 11.95 -3.90 9.27
C LEU A 20 11.76 -5.02 10.30
N ARG A 21 12.52 -6.10 10.14
CA ARG A 21 12.62 -7.16 11.15
C ARG A 21 13.47 -6.66 12.32
N LEU A 22 12.81 -6.06 13.31
CA LEU A 22 13.45 -5.46 14.48
C LEU A 22 14.50 -6.36 15.15
N GLY A 23 14.21 -7.66 15.28
CA GLY A 23 15.14 -8.61 15.90
C GLY A 23 16.48 -8.74 15.17
N LYS A 24 16.51 -8.66 13.84
CA LYS A 24 17.76 -8.67 13.06
C LYS A 24 18.43 -7.30 13.03
N LEU A 25 17.63 -6.25 12.91
CA LEU A 25 18.14 -4.88 12.93
C LEU A 25 18.90 -4.60 14.24
N MET A 26 18.29 -4.93 15.38
CA MET A 26 18.86 -4.64 16.70
C MET A 26 20.06 -5.53 17.06
N LYS A 27 20.09 -6.79 16.60
CA LYS A 27 21.16 -7.73 16.96
C LYS A 27 22.34 -7.70 16.00
N ASP A 28 22.03 -7.64 14.70
CA ASP A 28 22.99 -7.88 13.63
C ASP A 28 23.28 -6.61 12.82
N GLY A 29 22.55 -5.51 13.07
CA GLY A 29 22.63 -4.28 12.27
C GLY A 29 22.07 -4.45 10.85
N VAL A 30 21.30 -5.51 10.60
CA VAL A 30 20.83 -5.87 9.26
C VAL A 30 19.40 -5.38 9.04
N GLU A 31 19.22 -4.53 8.03
CA GLU A 31 17.91 -4.13 7.53
C GLU A 31 17.28 -5.23 6.68
N GLU A 32 16.39 -6.03 7.29
CA GLU A 32 15.56 -6.98 6.56
C GLU A 32 14.12 -6.48 6.50
N VAL A 33 13.61 -6.22 5.29
CA VAL A 33 12.22 -5.81 5.08
C VAL A 33 11.28 -7.02 5.11
N VAL A 34 10.27 -6.93 5.96
CA VAL A 34 9.10 -7.81 6.01
C VAL A 34 7.96 -7.16 5.24
N TRP A 35 7.80 -7.57 3.99
CA TRP A 35 6.76 -7.05 3.09
C TRP A 35 5.35 -7.39 3.57
N ARG A 36 4.43 -6.46 3.40
CA ARG A 36 3.00 -6.73 3.61
C ARG A 36 2.50 -7.69 2.55
N LYS A 37 1.54 -8.52 2.97
CA LYS A 37 0.89 -9.49 2.08
C LYS A 37 0.02 -8.80 1.03
N PHE A 38 -0.46 -7.59 1.31
CA PHE A 38 -1.04 -6.70 0.31
C PHE A 38 -0.07 -6.45 -0.86
N ILE A 39 1.21 -6.15 -0.60
CA ILE A 39 2.21 -5.95 -1.67
C ILE A 39 2.49 -7.24 -2.44
N THR A 40 2.82 -8.31 -1.72
CA THR A 40 3.32 -9.56 -2.32
C THR A 40 2.23 -10.50 -2.83
N GLY A 41 0.98 -10.31 -2.41
CA GLY A 41 -0.15 -11.17 -2.78
C GLY A 41 -0.66 -10.90 -4.19
N PHE A 42 -1.27 -11.92 -4.80
CA PHE A 42 -1.89 -11.79 -6.12
C PHE A 42 -3.07 -10.81 -6.12
N TRP A 43 -3.97 -10.93 -5.14
CA TRP A 43 -5.11 -10.03 -4.99
C TRP A 43 -4.74 -8.80 -4.18
N LYS A 44 -5.09 -7.62 -4.69
CA LYS A 44 -4.93 -6.33 -4.02
C LYS A 44 -6.25 -5.58 -4.07
N ILE A 45 -6.83 -5.30 -2.92
CA ILE A 45 -8.11 -4.58 -2.84
C ILE A 45 -7.90 -3.30 -2.03
N ILE A 46 -8.28 -2.16 -2.60
CA ILE A 46 -8.21 -0.86 -1.97
C ILE A 46 -9.63 -0.33 -1.82
N ASP A 47 -10.05 -0.14 -0.58
CA ASP A 47 -11.34 0.48 -0.30
C ASP A 47 -11.18 1.99 -0.17
N GLU A 48 -12.01 2.78 -0.85
CA GLU A 48 -11.98 4.26 -0.84
C GLU A 48 -10.61 4.86 -1.21
N VAL A 49 -10.05 4.49 -2.36
CA VAL A 49 -8.70 4.90 -2.80
C VAL A 49 -8.50 6.42 -2.81
N ASN A 50 -9.57 7.18 -3.05
CA ASN A 50 -9.56 8.65 -3.06
C ASN A 50 -9.28 9.29 -1.68
N ARG A 51 -9.36 8.53 -0.59
CA ARG A 51 -9.07 9.00 0.77
C ARG A 51 -7.60 8.82 1.18
N LEU A 52 -6.82 8.08 0.38
CA LEU A 52 -5.39 7.88 0.61
C LEU A 52 -4.62 9.18 0.46
N THR A 53 -3.53 9.32 1.22
CA THR A 53 -2.59 10.43 1.05
C THR A 53 -1.95 10.39 -0.34
N PRO A 54 -1.56 11.55 -0.93
CA PRO A 54 -0.86 11.56 -2.22
C PRO A 54 0.38 10.65 -2.24
N TYR A 55 1.11 10.60 -1.13
CA TYR A 55 2.26 9.71 -0.96
C TYR A 55 1.90 8.22 -1.06
N SER A 56 0.81 7.80 -0.40
CA SER A 56 0.32 6.42 -0.51
C SER A 56 -0.13 6.08 -1.93
N GLN A 57 -0.75 7.05 -2.62
CA GLN A 57 -1.17 6.89 -4.02
C GLN A 57 0.04 6.76 -4.95
N ASP A 58 1.11 7.53 -4.74
CA ASP A 58 2.35 7.46 -5.52
C ASP A 58 3.02 6.08 -5.44
N ILE A 59 3.06 5.48 -4.25
CA ILE A 59 3.54 4.10 -4.05
C ILE A 59 2.70 3.12 -4.88
N LEU A 60 1.38 3.27 -4.88
CA LEU A 60 0.47 2.41 -5.64
C LEU A 60 0.63 2.59 -7.16
N LEU A 61 0.84 3.83 -7.61
CA LEU A 61 1.11 4.13 -9.02
C LEU A 61 2.45 3.53 -9.47
N SER A 62 3.49 3.60 -8.63
CA SER A 62 4.78 2.94 -8.89
C SER A 62 4.62 1.42 -9.03
N LEU A 63 3.82 0.80 -8.14
CA LEU A 63 3.48 -0.62 -8.24
C LEU A 63 2.73 -0.95 -9.54
N LEU A 64 1.78 -0.10 -9.96
CA LEU A 64 1.02 -0.26 -11.21
C LEU A 64 1.88 -0.10 -12.46
N ALA A 65 2.78 0.87 -12.46
CA ALA A 65 3.63 1.19 -13.60
C ALA A 65 4.78 0.19 -13.77
N GLU A 66 5.45 -0.18 -12.68
CA GLU A 66 6.71 -0.94 -12.73
C GLU A 66 6.57 -2.39 -12.26
N GLY A 67 5.46 -2.74 -11.58
CA GLY A 67 5.37 -3.98 -10.84
C GLY A 67 6.36 -4.05 -9.68
N LYS A 68 6.86 -2.90 -9.21
CA LYS A 68 7.90 -2.80 -8.18
C LYS A 68 7.48 -1.89 -7.04
N VAL A 69 7.95 -2.23 -5.83
CA VAL A 69 7.79 -1.39 -4.65
C VAL A 69 9.13 -1.28 -3.94
N LYS A 70 9.47 -0.07 -3.54
CA LYS A 70 10.69 0.26 -2.81
C LYS A 70 10.33 0.56 -1.36
N TYR A 71 11.18 0.13 -0.44
CA TYR A 71 11.04 0.41 0.99
C TYR A 71 12.41 0.31 1.65
N TYR A 72 12.91 1.39 2.24
CA TYR A 72 14.33 1.52 2.60
C TYR A 72 15.21 1.17 1.39
N ASP A 73 16.32 0.46 1.60
CA ASP A 73 17.21 -0.04 0.54
C ASP A 73 16.74 -1.37 -0.09
N ALA A 74 15.49 -1.79 0.16
CA ALA A 74 14.93 -3.00 -0.41
C ALA A 74 13.95 -2.71 -1.55
N ILE A 75 13.98 -3.59 -2.56
CA ILE A 75 13.04 -3.57 -3.68
C ILE A 75 12.40 -4.95 -3.78
N THR A 76 11.07 -4.98 -3.94
CA THR A 76 10.34 -6.20 -4.31
C THR A 76 9.69 -6.02 -5.67
N THR A 77 9.70 -7.10 -6.46
CA THR A 77 9.10 -7.15 -7.80
C THR A 77 7.96 -8.15 -7.81
N ILE A 78 6.82 -7.77 -8.38
CA ILE A 78 5.61 -8.58 -8.48
C ILE A 78 5.22 -8.67 -9.95
N GLU A 79 5.44 -9.82 -10.57
CA GLU A 79 5.23 -10.01 -12.01
C GLU A 79 3.76 -10.14 -12.40
N LYS A 80 2.92 -10.72 -11.54
CA LYS A 80 1.50 -10.96 -11.80
C LYS A 80 0.64 -10.68 -10.58
N TYR A 81 -0.30 -9.75 -10.71
CA TYR A 81 -1.30 -9.45 -9.69
C TYR A 81 -2.53 -8.82 -10.32
N THR A 82 -3.61 -8.72 -9.54
CA THR A 82 -4.78 -7.92 -9.89
C THR A 82 -5.07 -6.95 -8.75
N LEU A 83 -5.35 -5.69 -9.13
CA LEU A 83 -5.71 -4.62 -8.22
C LEU A 83 -7.13 -4.14 -8.49
N TYR A 84 -7.95 -4.13 -7.46
CA TYR A 84 -9.28 -3.53 -7.45
C TYR A 84 -9.28 -2.34 -6.50
N ALA A 85 -9.89 -1.24 -6.90
CA ALA A 85 -10.06 -0.07 -6.07
C ALA A 85 -11.53 0.38 -6.09
N THR A 86 -12.05 0.74 -4.93
CA THR A 86 -13.37 1.37 -4.79
C THR A 86 -13.21 2.86 -4.54
N ILE A 87 -14.19 3.63 -5.00
CA ILE A 87 -14.34 5.05 -4.68
C ILE A 87 -15.79 5.25 -4.32
N ASN A 88 -16.04 5.90 -3.18
CA ASN A 88 -17.35 6.46 -2.91
C ASN A 88 -17.42 7.82 -3.61
N PRO A 89 -18.37 8.02 -4.56
CA PRO A 89 -18.53 9.31 -5.23
C PRO A 89 -18.84 10.38 -4.18
N GLN A 90 -18.30 11.59 -4.36
CA GLN A 90 -18.70 12.71 -3.54
C GLN A 90 -20.16 13.02 -3.87
N ASP A 91 -21.02 12.91 -2.85
CA ASP A 91 -22.42 13.30 -2.94
C ASP A 91 -22.46 14.83 -3.10
N VAL A 92 -22.58 15.30 -4.35
CA VAL A 92 -23.00 16.68 -4.61
C VAL A 92 -24.46 16.75 -4.22
N GLY A 93 -24.72 17.00 -2.93
CA GLY A 93 -26.06 17.03 -2.36
C GLY A 93 -27.01 17.77 -3.29
N THR A 94 -28.08 17.10 -3.71
CA THR A 94 -29.11 17.62 -4.63
C THR A 94 -30.04 18.62 -3.93
N PHE A 95 -29.50 19.55 -3.16
CA PHE A 95 -30.27 20.62 -2.56
C PHE A 95 -29.67 21.96 -2.99
N GLU A 96 -30.14 22.42 -4.15
CA GLU A 96 -30.21 23.85 -4.42
C GLU A 96 -31.25 24.44 -3.44
N PHE A 97 -30.82 25.37 -2.59
CA PHE A 97 -31.71 26.25 -1.84
C PHE A 97 -32.07 27.47 -2.69
#